data_AF-A0A7C0WT96-F1
#
_entry.id   AF-A0A7C0WT96-F1
#
_cell.length_a   1.000
_cell.length_b   1.000
_cell.length_c   1.000
_cell.angle_alpha   90.00
_cell.angle_beta   90.00
_cell.angle_gamma   90.00
#
_symmetry.space_group_name_H-M   'P 1'
#
loop_
_entity.id
_entity.type
_entity.pdbx_description
1 polymer ?
#
loop_
_entity_poly.entity_id
_entity_poly.type
_entity_poly.pdbx_seq_one_letter_code
_entity_poly.pdbx_strand_id
1 'polypeptide(L)'
;MGGYEGMKKFLMVFIFLTVLVSVSRAEELNVQVRTGKLRSRPSFLGKIVATVSYGDAVTVLQEQNEWVEVRRPEGKKGWIHISALTDDEIELSSGDSNAETAASSDELALAGKGFNSDVEAEFKTRNEDIDFTWVDWMEKIIISPEQMEGFLKMGKVNPPRGGGI
;
A
#
# COMPACT_ATOMS: atom_id res chain seq x y z
N MET A 1 54.60 23.71 30.99
CA MET A 1 54.33 22.76 29.88
C MET A 1 53.04 21.96 30.12
N GLY A 2 51.97 22.55 30.69
CA GLY A 2 50.77 21.82 31.13
C GLY A 2 49.41 22.34 30.61
N GLY A 3 49.39 23.37 29.75
CA GLY A 3 48.15 23.99 29.27
C GLY A 3 47.46 23.26 28.11
N TYR A 4 48.17 22.39 27.39
CA TYR A 4 47.65 21.69 26.20
C TYR A 4 46.98 20.35 26.51
N GLU A 5 47.19 19.79 27.71
CA GLU A 5 46.59 18.51 28.13
C GLU A 5 45.09 18.65 28.44
N GLY A 6 44.69 19.74 29.10
CA GLY A 6 43.28 20.02 29.42
C GLY A 6 42.45 20.35 28.19
N MET A 7 43.01 21.11 27.25
CA MET A 7 42.34 21.50 26.00
C MET A 7 42.15 20.31 25.05
N LYS A 8 43.10 19.37 25.00
CA LYS A 8 42.97 18.12 24.23
C LYS A 8 41.90 17.19 24.80
N LYS A 9 41.79 17.07 26.13
CA LYS A 9 40.74 16.26 26.79
C LYS A 9 39.35 16.86 26.60
N PHE A 10 39.22 18.19 26.65
CA PHE A 10 37.95 18.88 26.38
C PHE A 10 37.57 18.81 24.88
N LEU A 11 38.55 18.92 23.98
CA LEU A 11 38.37 18.77 22.54
C LEU A 11 38.02 17.31 22.15
N MET A 12 38.60 16.30 22.80
CA MET A 12 38.27 14.88 22.58
C MET A 12 36.85 14.54 23.04
N VAL A 13 36.38 15.08 24.18
CA VAL A 13 35.02 14.86 24.68
C VAL A 13 33.98 15.55 23.79
N PHE A 14 34.30 16.72 23.22
CA PHE A 14 33.42 17.40 22.26
C PHE A 14 33.32 16.65 20.92
N ILE A 15 34.42 16.03 20.46
CA ILE A 15 34.44 15.17 19.27
C ILE A 15 33.70 13.84 19.54
N PHE A 16 33.68 13.35 20.78
CA PHE A 16 32.92 12.15 21.14
C PHE A 16 31.42 12.43 21.31
N LEU A 17 31.03 13.66 21.65
CA LEU A 17 29.62 14.08 21.78
C LEU A 17 28.95 14.32 20.41
N THR A 18 29.70 14.62 19.35
CA THR A 18 29.16 14.92 18.02
C THR A 18 28.98 13.68 17.12
N VAL A 19 29.53 12.52 17.50
CA VAL A 19 29.53 11.30 16.65
C VAL A 19 28.24 10.46 16.78
N LEU A 20 27.33 10.76 17.71
CA LEU A 20 26.13 9.93 17.92
C LEU A 20 24.83 10.43 17.23
N VAL A 21 24.92 11.38 16.30
CA VAL A 21 23.76 11.72 15.45
C VAL A 21 23.84 10.86 14.18
N SER A 22 23.47 9.60 14.30
CA SER A 22 23.16 8.78 13.12
C SER A 22 21.87 9.30 12.51
N VAL A 23 21.99 10.18 11.52
CA VAL A 23 20.87 10.55 10.65
C VAL A 23 20.45 9.28 9.92
N SER A 24 19.39 8.64 10.41
CA SER A 24 18.77 7.51 9.73
C SER A 24 18.02 8.08 8.52
N ARG A 25 18.47 7.76 7.31
CA ARG A 25 17.83 8.19 6.07
C ARG A 25 16.56 7.35 5.89
N ALA A 26 15.44 7.93 6.29
CA ALA A 26 14.11 7.40 6.02
C ALA A 26 13.81 7.56 4.52
N GLU A 27 13.57 6.46 3.84
CA GLU A 27 13.06 6.48 2.46
C GLU A 27 11.55 6.74 2.51
N GLU A 28 11.08 7.74 1.77
CA GLU A 28 9.67 8.10 1.69
C GLU A 28 9.12 7.61 0.34
N LEU A 29 8.02 6.87 0.40
CA LEU A 29 7.29 6.39 -0.78
C LEU A 29 5.86 6.91 -0.73
N ASN A 30 5.25 7.00 -1.91
CA ASN A 30 3.87 7.44 -2.05
C ASN A 30 2.93 6.25 -2.26
N VAL A 31 1.71 6.36 -1.75
CA VAL A 31 0.68 5.35 -1.98
C VAL A 31 0.05 5.56 -3.36
N GLN A 32 0.17 4.58 -4.25
CA GLN A 32 -0.34 4.62 -5.63
C GLN A 32 -1.74 4.00 -5.81
N VAL A 33 -2.30 3.39 -4.77
CA VAL A 33 -3.64 2.79 -4.80
C VAL A 33 -4.69 3.70 -4.16
N ARG A 34 -5.94 3.66 -4.65
CA ARG A 34 -7.05 4.47 -4.10
C ARG A 34 -7.22 4.28 -2.58
N THR A 35 -7.08 3.05 -2.11
CA THR A 35 -7.19 2.71 -0.68
C THR A 35 -6.30 1.51 -0.34
N GLY A 36 -5.20 1.76 0.38
CA GLY A 36 -4.28 0.74 0.88
C GLY A 36 -4.61 0.33 2.31
N LYS A 37 -4.43 -0.94 2.65
CA LYS A 37 -4.65 -1.48 4.00
C LYS A 37 -3.33 -1.82 4.66
N LEU A 38 -2.96 -1.10 5.71
CA LEU A 38 -1.81 -1.42 6.55
C LEU A 38 -2.16 -2.60 7.46
N ARG A 39 -1.29 -3.60 7.50
CA ARG A 39 -1.50 -4.85 8.24
C ARG A 39 -0.52 -5.02 9.38
N SER A 40 -0.91 -5.79 10.39
CA SER A 40 -0.08 -6.05 11.58
C SER A 40 1.15 -6.92 11.31
N ARG A 41 1.17 -7.63 10.18
CA ARG A 41 2.23 -8.56 9.77
C ARG A 41 2.32 -8.60 8.24
N PRO A 42 3.48 -8.98 7.65
CA PRO A 42 3.70 -9.04 6.21
C PRO A 42 2.97 -10.24 5.57
N SER A 43 1.65 -10.18 5.53
CA SER A 43 0.79 -11.24 5.01
C SER A 43 -0.61 -10.70 4.70
N PHE A 44 -1.26 -11.21 3.66
CA PHE A 44 -2.65 -10.88 3.32
C PHE A 44 -3.65 -11.28 4.41
N LEU A 45 -3.24 -12.15 5.33
CA LEU A 45 -4.03 -12.57 6.49
C LEU A 45 -3.71 -11.75 7.75
N GLY A 46 -2.79 -10.80 7.66
CA GLY A 46 -2.52 -9.87 8.75
C GLY A 46 -3.74 -9.02 9.07
N LYS A 47 -4.01 -8.77 10.35
CA LYS A 47 -5.11 -7.91 10.77
C LYS A 47 -4.85 -6.49 10.25
N ILE A 48 -5.89 -5.82 9.77
CA ILE A 48 -5.78 -4.45 9.31
C ILE A 48 -5.63 -3.55 10.55
N VAL A 49 -4.55 -2.76 10.59
CA VAL A 49 -4.24 -1.85 11.70
C VAL A 49 -4.52 -0.38 11.35
N ALA A 50 -4.47 -0.05 10.07
CA ALA A 50 -4.76 1.28 9.53
C ALA A 50 -5.04 1.21 8.03
N THR A 51 -5.52 2.32 7.46
CA THR A 51 -5.77 2.49 6.03
C THR A 51 -4.99 3.71 5.54
N VAL A 52 -4.54 3.70 4.29
CA VAL A 52 -3.88 4.81 3.61
C VAL A 52 -4.61 5.09 2.29
N SER A 53 -4.56 6.33 1.83
CA SER A 53 -5.21 6.80 0.61
C SER A 53 -4.19 7.08 -0.47
N TYR A 54 -4.65 7.18 -1.71
CA TYR A 54 -3.81 7.62 -2.83
C TYR A 54 -3.14 8.96 -2.53
N GLY A 55 -1.84 9.07 -2.82
CA GLY A 55 -1.07 10.28 -2.55
C GLY A 55 -0.52 10.39 -1.12
N ASP A 56 -0.89 9.50 -0.19
CA ASP A 56 -0.33 9.51 1.15
C ASP A 56 1.17 9.19 1.10
N ALA A 57 2.00 10.09 1.63
CA ALA A 57 3.42 9.84 1.84
C ALA A 57 3.63 8.96 3.09
N VAL A 58 4.45 7.92 2.95
CA VAL A 58 4.78 7.00 4.04
C VAL A 58 6.27 6.79 4.13
N THR A 59 6.79 6.75 5.36
CA THR A 59 8.20 6.43 5.60
C THR A 59 8.39 4.92 5.63
N VAL A 60 9.29 4.39 4.81
CA VAL A 60 9.74 3.01 4.84
C VAL A 60 10.62 2.77 6.07
N LEU A 61 10.29 1.73 6.83
CA LEU A 61 11.06 1.30 8.01
C LEU A 61 11.89 0.06 7.72
N GLN A 62 11.29 -0.94 7.07
CA GLN A 62 11.96 -2.18 6.67
C GLN A 62 11.17 -2.89 5.58
N GLU A 63 11.84 -3.79 4.86
CA GLU A 63 11.25 -4.63 3.83
C GLU A 63 11.40 -6.11 4.20
N GLN A 64 10.38 -6.90 3.89
CA GLN A 64 10.37 -8.34 4.07
C GLN A 64 9.64 -9.01 2.90
N ASN A 65 10.40 -9.60 1.99
CA ASN A 65 9.89 -10.12 0.72
C ASN A 65 9.14 -9.02 -0.05
N GLU A 66 7.88 -9.25 -0.43
CA GLU A 66 7.03 -8.29 -1.15
C GLU A 66 6.26 -7.34 -0.21
N TRP A 67 6.66 -7.26 1.06
CA TRP A 67 6.01 -6.44 2.08
C TRP A 67 6.94 -5.38 2.61
N VAL A 68 6.41 -4.19 2.81
CA VAL A 68 7.12 -3.02 3.32
C VAL A 68 6.45 -2.60 4.61
N GLU A 69 7.19 -2.54 5.71
CA GLU A 69 6.72 -1.89 6.93
C GLU A 69 6.90 -0.39 6.77
N VAL A 70 5.78 0.32 6.86
CA VAL A 70 5.74 1.77 6.69
C VAL A 70 5.22 2.45 7.95
N ARG A 71 5.64 3.71 8.14
CA ARG A 71 5.16 4.60 9.18
C ARG A 71 4.49 5.81 8.55
N ARG A 72 3.26 6.09 8.96
CA ARG A 72 2.53 7.31 8.58
C ARG A 72 3.06 8.51 9.38
N PRO A 73 2.83 9.76 8.90
CA PRO A 73 3.17 10.97 9.65
C PRO A 73 2.56 11.02 11.06
N GLU A 74 1.37 10.44 11.23
CA GLU A 74 0.69 10.27 12.53
C GLU A 74 1.40 9.28 13.50
N GLY A 75 2.51 8.67 13.09
CA GLY A 75 3.31 7.73 13.88
C GLY A 75 2.81 6.28 13.87
N LYS A 76 1.64 6.00 13.28
CA LYS A 76 1.15 4.61 13.14
C LYS A 76 1.99 3.82 12.14
N LYS A 77 2.31 2.58 12.50
CA LYS A 77 3.10 1.65 11.70
C LYS A 77 2.27 0.47 11.22
N GLY A 78 2.63 -0.09 10.07
CA GLY A 78 2.08 -1.34 9.59
C GLY A 78 2.69 -1.78 8.27
N TRP A 79 2.37 -3.00 7.87
CA TRP A 79 2.87 -3.65 6.67
C TRP A 79 1.92 -3.43 5.50
N ILE A 80 2.46 -3.03 4.36
CA ILE A 80 1.74 -2.91 3.09
C ILE A 80 2.49 -3.68 2.01
N HIS A 81 1.77 -4.17 1.00
CA HIS A 81 2.39 -4.85 -0.13
C HIS A 81 3.12 -3.83 -1.02
N ILE A 82 4.28 -4.18 -1.56
CA ILE A 82 5.10 -3.29 -2.39
C ILE A 82 4.35 -2.72 -3.60
N SER A 83 3.43 -3.50 -4.18
CA SER A 83 2.59 -3.06 -5.31
C SER A 83 1.65 -1.89 -4.99
N ALA A 84 1.52 -1.50 -3.73
CA ALA A 84 0.71 -0.35 -3.32
C ALA A 84 1.53 0.94 -3.15
N LEU A 85 2.86 0.86 -3.28
CA LEU A 85 3.79 1.96 -3.08
C LEU A 85 4.50 2.30 -4.39
N THR A 86 4.81 3.57 -4.61
CA THR A 86 5.65 4.05 -5.71
C THR A 86 6.70 5.03 -5.17
N ASP A 87 7.88 5.01 -5.79
CA ASP A 87 8.95 5.99 -5.59
C ASP A 87 8.76 7.23 -6.49
N ASP A 88 7.87 7.15 -7.47
CA ASP A 88 7.53 8.29 -8.33
C ASP A 88 6.90 9.43 -7.53
N GLU A 89 7.33 10.65 -7.86
CA GLU A 89 6.68 11.87 -7.39
C GLU A 89 5.26 11.90 -7.96
N ILE A 90 4.25 11.79 -7.08
CA ILE A 90 2.86 11.95 -7.51
C ILE A 90 2.65 13.46 -7.76
N GLU A 91 2.98 13.90 -8.97
CA GLU A 91 2.63 15.24 -9.46
C GLU A 91 1.11 15.32 -9.56
N LEU A 92 0.48 15.83 -8.50
CA LEU A 92 -0.91 16.27 -8.55
C LEU A 92 -0.97 17.56 -9.37
N SER A 93 -0.93 17.44 -10.70
CA SER A 93 -1.21 18.55 -11.62
C SER A 93 -2.69 18.95 -11.50
N SER A 94 -2.97 19.72 -10.45
CA SER A 94 -4.25 20.39 -10.23
C SER A 94 -4.29 21.64 -11.09
N GLY A 95 -4.33 21.47 -12.41
CA GLY A 95 -4.15 22.59 -13.34
C GLY A 95 -4.73 22.42 -14.74
N ASP A 96 -5.27 21.25 -15.09
CA ASP A 96 -5.97 21.06 -16.36
C ASP A 96 -7.36 20.51 -16.10
N SER A 97 -8.36 21.21 -16.62
CA SER A 97 -9.77 20.81 -16.73
C SER A 97 -9.99 19.58 -17.64
N ASN A 98 -8.99 18.70 -17.74
CA ASN A 98 -8.97 17.43 -18.46
C ASN A 98 -8.52 16.26 -17.56
N ALA A 99 -8.31 16.48 -16.26
CA ALA A 99 -8.18 15.39 -15.28
C ALA A 99 -9.51 14.63 -15.04
N GLU A 100 -10.60 15.09 -15.64
CA GLU A 100 -11.85 14.32 -15.78
C GLU A 100 -11.83 13.39 -17.02
N THR A 101 -10.82 13.50 -17.90
CA THR A 101 -10.85 12.91 -19.25
C THR A 101 -9.77 11.85 -19.49
N ALA A 102 -8.71 11.74 -18.66
CA ALA A 102 -7.65 10.74 -18.86
C ALA A 102 -8.02 9.29 -18.43
N ALA A 103 -9.22 9.12 -17.84
CA ALA A 103 -9.79 7.82 -17.54
C ALA A 103 -11.32 7.90 -17.65
N SER A 104 -11.83 8.35 -18.79
CA SER A 104 -13.25 8.07 -19.08
C SER A 104 -13.44 6.56 -18.99
N SER A 105 -14.48 6.12 -18.27
CA SER A 105 -14.89 4.71 -18.19
C SER A 105 -14.99 4.05 -19.57
N ASP A 106 -15.24 4.85 -20.62
CA ASP A 106 -15.32 4.44 -22.02
C ASP A 106 -13.95 4.11 -22.63
N GLU A 107 -12.89 4.84 -22.26
CA GLU A 107 -11.53 4.64 -22.79
C GLU A 107 -10.85 3.44 -22.11
N LEU A 108 -11.14 3.23 -20.82
CA LEU A 108 -10.72 2.03 -20.07
C LEU A 108 -11.43 0.76 -20.55
N ALA A 109 -12.73 0.85 -20.91
CA ALA A 109 -13.49 -0.26 -21.49
C ALA A 109 -12.91 -0.72 -22.84
N LEU A 110 -12.43 0.21 -23.67
CA LEU A 110 -11.82 -0.10 -24.97
C LEU A 110 -10.46 -0.81 -24.85
N ALA A 111 -9.63 -0.42 -23.87
CA ALA A 111 -8.27 -0.94 -23.72
C ALA A 111 -8.21 -2.29 -22.96
N GLY A 112 -9.26 -2.65 -22.22
CA GLY A 112 -9.27 -3.80 -21.31
C GLY A 112 -10.59 -4.56 -21.27
N LYS A 113 -11.02 -5.11 -22.41
CA LYS A 113 -12.14 -6.10 -22.49
C LYS A 113 -13.53 -5.62 -22.04
N GLY A 114 -13.75 -4.33 -21.80
CA GLY A 114 -15.08 -3.73 -21.70
C GLY A 114 -15.90 -4.07 -20.45
N PHE A 115 -15.29 -4.48 -19.34
CA PHE A 115 -16.03 -4.84 -18.13
C PHE A 115 -16.17 -3.65 -17.18
N ASN A 116 -17.26 -2.91 -17.27
CA ASN A 116 -17.66 -1.90 -16.28
C ASN A 116 -19.18 -2.00 -15.99
N SER A 117 -19.65 -1.31 -14.95
CA SER A 117 -21.05 -1.36 -14.51
C SER A 117 -22.04 -0.87 -15.57
N ASP A 118 -21.62 0.09 -16.39
CA ASP A 118 -22.47 0.73 -17.39
C ASP A 118 -22.67 -0.20 -18.61
N VAL A 119 -21.60 -0.87 -19.04
CA VAL A 119 -21.65 -1.92 -20.08
C VAL A 119 -22.51 -3.08 -19.63
N GLU A 120 -22.41 -3.48 -18.36
CA GLU A 120 -23.27 -4.54 -17.81
C GLU A 120 -24.75 -4.14 -17.80
N ALA A 121 -25.06 -2.90 -17.42
CA ALA A 121 -26.43 -2.38 -17.44
C ALA A 121 -27.02 -2.33 -18.85
N GLU A 122 -26.23 -1.88 -19.84
CA GLU A 122 -26.62 -1.88 -21.25
C GLU A 122 -26.80 -3.32 -21.77
N PHE A 123 -25.89 -4.23 -21.40
CA PHE A 123 -25.94 -5.64 -21.80
C PHE A 123 -27.17 -6.36 -21.21
N LYS A 124 -27.52 -6.10 -19.94
CA LYS A 124 -28.75 -6.58 -19.30
C LYS A 124 -30.01 -6.09 -20.03
N THR A 125 -30.01 -4.83 -20.48
CA THR A 125 -31.13 -4.25 -21.24
C THR A 125 -31.26 -4.86 -22.63
N ARG A 126 -30.14 -5.17 -23.29
CA ARG A 126 -30.13 -5.72 -24.65
C ARG A 126 -30.38 -7.23 -24.71
N ASN A 127 -30.09 -7.96 -23.64
CA ASN A 127 -30.15 -9.42 -23.59
C ASN A 127 -30.99 -9.87 -22.39
N GLU A 128 -32.31 -9.67 -22.50
CA GLU A 128 -33.28 -10.05 -21.45
C GLU A 128 -33.43 -11.57 -21.28
N ASP A 129 -32.90 -12.37 -22.21
CA ASP A 129 -32.93 -13.83 -22.21
C ASP A 129 -31.77 -14.49 -21.45
N ILE A 130 -30.80 -13.70 -20.98
CA ILE A 130 -29.63 -14.18 -20.23
C ILE A 130 -29.89 -14.08 -18.72
N ASP A 131 -29.62 -15.16 -18.00
CA ASP A 131 -29.75 -15.22 -16.53
C ASP A 131 -28.48 -14.69 -15.83
N PHE A 132 -28.55 -13.48 -15.30
CA PHE A 132 -27.46 -12.84 -14.55
C PHE A 132 -27.43 -13.21 -13.06
N THR A 133 -28.34 -14.06 -12.57
CA THR A 133 -28.45 -14.37 -11.13
C THR A 133 -27.14 -14.86 -10.52
N TRP A 134 -26.36 -15.65 -11.26
CA TRP A 134 -25.07 -16.15 -10.81
C TRP A 134 -24.00 -15.05 -10.78
N VAL A 135 -24.04 -14.11 -11.72
CA VAL A 135 -23.15 -12.94 -11.76
C VAL A 135 -23.47 -12.01 -10.60
N ASP A 136 -24.74 -11.65 -10.42
CA ASP A 136 -25.23 -10.83 -9.32
C ASP A 136 -24.95 -11.49 -7.96
N TRP A 137 -24.99 -12.82 -7.90
CA TRP A 137 -24.61 -13.57 -6.71
C TRP A 137 -23.12 -13.46 -6.43
N MET A 138 -22.27 -13.68 -7.45
CA MET A 138 -20.82 -13.56 -7.34
C MET A 138 -20.37 -12.16 -6.93
N GLU A 139 -20.99 -11.11 -7.47
CA GLU A 139 -20.71 -9.72 -7.11
C GLU A 139 -20.90 -9.45 -5.60
N LYS A 140 -21.85 -10.15 -4.98
CA LYS A 140 -22.18 -10.01 -3.56
C LYS A 140 -21.30 -10.86 -2.64
N ILE A 141 -20.45 -11.73 -3.16
CA ILE A 141 -19.59 -12.59 -2.35
C ILE A 141 -18.47 -11.74 -1.75
N ILE A 142 -18.61 -11.42 -0.46
CA ILE A 142 -17.55 -10.82 0.35
C ILE A 142 -16.99 -11.88 1.29
N ILE A 143 -15.77 -12.34 1.03
CA ILE A 143 -15.09 -13.29 1.91
C ILE A 143 -14.42 -12.54 3.06
N SER A 144 -14.90 -12.78 4.28
CA SER A 144 -14.31 -12.22 5.48
C SER A 144 -12.93 -12.85 5.79
N PRO A 145 -12.04 -12.14 6.50
CA PRO A 145 -10.78 -12.71 6.99
C PRO A 145 -10.97 -14.01 7.78
N GLU A 146 -12.03 -14.10 8.58
CA GLU A 146 -12.34 -15.26 9.41
C GLU A 146 -12.72 -16.48 8.55
N GLN A 147 -13.53 -16.28 7.51
CA GLN A 147 -13.87 -17.34 6.55
C GLN A 147 -12.63 -17.84 5.79
N MET A 148 -11.73 -16.91 5.42
CA MET A 148 -10.45 -17.26 4.80
C MET A 148 -9.58 -18.09 5.76
N GLU A 149 -9.45 -17.70 7.03
CA GLU A 149 -8.72 -18.47 8.02
C GLU A 149 -9.31 -19.87 8.25
N GLY A 150 -10.65 -19.97 8.27
CA GLY A 150 -11.35 -21.25 8.36
C GLY A 150 -11.04 -22.17 7.18
N PHE A 151 -11.08 -21.62 5.96
CA PHE A 151 -10.72 -22.33 4.74
C PHE A 151 -9.28 -22.88 4.79
N LEU A 152 -8.32 -22.06 5.21
CA LEU A 152 -6.91 -22.47 5.32
C LEU A 152 -6.72 -23.59 6.34
N LYS A 153 -7.38 -23.51 7.50
CA LYS A 153 -7.34 -24.56 8.53
C LYS A 153 -7.94 -25.88 8.04
N MET A 154 -9.10 -25.83 7.40
CA MET A 154 -9.80 -27.02 6.89
C MET A 154 -9.04 -27.67 5.72
N GLY A 155 -8.57 -26.85 4.78
CA GLY A 155 -7.87 -27.32 3.59
C GLY A 155 -6.42 -27.72 3.83
N LYS A 156 -5.89 -27.54 5.05
CA LYS A 156 -4.45 -27.66 5.36
C LYS A 156 -3.57 -26.86 4.40
N VAL A 157 -4.11 -25.74 3.89
CA VAL A 157 -3.42 -24.87 2.96
C VAL A 157 -2.53 -23.92 3.76
N ASN A 158 -1.22 -24.02 3.54
CA ASN A 158 -0.27 -23.12 4.16
C ASN A 158 0.21 -22.10 3.12
N PRO A 159 -0.29 -20.85 3.14
CA PRO A 159 0.15 -19.86 2.19
C PRO A 159 1.65 -19.56 2.39
N PRO A 160 2.39 -19.27 1.32
CA PRO A 160 3.78 -18.86 1.43
C PRO A 160 3.90 -17.64 2.36
N ARG A 161 5.00 -17.58 3.12
CA ARG A 161 5.20 -16.59 4.20
C ARG A 161 5.21 -15.14 3.73
N GLY A 162 5.40 -14.89 2.44
CA GLY A 162 5.05 -13.66 1.73
C GLY A 162 4.06 -14.07 0.65
N GLY A 163 2.89 -13.44 0.61
CA GLY A 163 1.74 -13.91 -0.15
C GLY A 163 1.84 -13.84 -1.67
N GLY A 164 2.89 -14.38 -2.29
CA GLY A 164 2.89 -14.67 -3.71
C GLY A 164 1.89 -15.78 -4.01
N ILE A 165 0.91 -15.47 -4.85
CA ILE A 165 0.17 -16.45 -5.66
C ILE A 165 0.93 -16.67 -6.97
#